data_AF-A0A1H6FF26-F1
#
_entry.id   AF-A0A1H6FF26-F1
#
_cell.length_a   1.000
_cell.length_b   1.000
_cell.length_c   1.000
_cell.angle_alpha   90.00
_cell.angle_beta   90.00
_cell.angle_gamma   90.00
#
_symmetry.space_group_name_H-M   'P 1'
#
loop_
_entity.id
_entity.type
_entity.pdbx_description
1 polymer ?
#
loop_
_entity_poly.entity_id
_entity_poly.type
_entity_poly.pdbx_seq_one_letter_code
_entity_poly.pdbx_strand_id
1 'polypeptide(L)'
;MPNIKLEQSETETYTSHAGMLLVGSCLNKHGNLEAICAPLGKGGEVSNADLIRSYVGLLAQGKSDYEAIENVRNDEIFQLSLGIKQVLSSSRQRQRFDENARTLIENVVTPCNIEMLKNLDVQITPLYTGHVQIDADASPFNNSGTKKEHVGWTYKNFDGYNQKLKTEIEDTRQKLKTPI
;
A
#
# COMPACT_ATOMS: atom_id res chain seq x y z
N MET A 1 24.07 23.42 -31.78
CA MET A 1 22.96 23.02 -30.89
C MET A 1 22.07 22.08 -31.69
N PRO A 2 21.64 20.93 -31.15
CA PRO A 2 20.71 20.06 -31.87
C PRO A 2 19.38 20.79 -32.09
N ASN A 3 18.79 20.60 -33.26
CA ASN A 3 17.52 21.21 -33.64
C ASN A 3 16.40 20.35 -33.02
N ILE A 4 15.80 20.82 -31.93
CA ILE A 4 14.71 20.12 -31.24
C ILE A 4 13.38 20.58 -31.84
N LYS A 5 12.61 19.64 -32.38
CA LYS A 5 11.24 19.88 -32.88
C LYS A 5 10.25 19.35 -31.85
N LEU A 6 9.38 20.23 -31.34
CA LEU A 6 8.28 19.88 -30.45
C LEU A 6 7.02 19.70 -31.30
N GLU A 7 6.34 18.56 -31.15
CA GLU A 7 5.09 18.24 -31.85
C GLU A 7 4.05 17.81 -30.82
N GLN A 8 2.81 18.26 -31.00
CA GLN A 8 1.67 17.87 -30.18
C GLN A 8 0.82 16.89 -30.99
N SER A 9 0.48 15.75 -30.39
CA SER A 9 -0.44 14.78 -30.99
C SER A 9 -1.83 14.97 -30.41
N GLU A 10 -2.86 14.91 -31.26
CA GLU A 10 -4.27 14.89 -30.84
C GLU A 10 -4.76 13.47 -30.56
N THR A 11 -4.01 12.45 -30.97
CA THR A 11 -4.42 11.04 -30.93
C THR A 11 -3.56 10.17 -30.03
N GLU A 12 -2.35 10.61 -29.69
CA GLU A 12 -1.39 9.84 -28.91
C GLU A 12 -1.19 10.46 -27.53
N THR A 13 -1.40 9.66 -26.50
CA THR A 13 -1.11 10.04 -25.12
C THR A 13 0.11 9.27 -24.62
N TYR A 14 1.17 9.99 -24.28
CA TYR A 14 2.38 9.43 -23.72
C TYR A 14 2.32 9.45 -22.19
N THR A 15 2.67 8.33 -21.55
CA THR A 15 2.75 8.23 -20.09
C THR A 15 4.06 7.60 -19.66
N SER A 16 4.68 8.15 -18.62
CA SER A 16 5.80 7.50 -17.93
C SER A 16 5.35 6.39 -16.97
N HIS A 17 4.04 6.19 -16.81
CA HIS A 17 3.44 5.27 -15.83
C HIS A 17 2.81 4.04 -16.48
N ALA A 18 3.32 3.57 -17.63
CA ALA A 18 2.75 2.41 -18.33
C ALA A 18 2.69 1.13 -17.46
N GLY A 19 3.59 0.97 -16.49
CA GLY A 19 3.55 -0.11 -15.50
C GLY A 19 2.27 -0.14 -14.64
N MET A 20 1.53 0.97 -14.56
CA MET A 20 0.23 1.04 -13.87
C MET A 20 -0.79 0.07 -14.47
N LEU A 21 -0.72 -0.20 -15.77
CA LEU A 21 -1.58 -1.19 -16.44
C LEU A 21 -1.36 -2.59 -15.88
N LEU A 22 -0.12 -2.94 -15.49
CA LEU A 22 0.19 -4.23 -14.87
C LEU A 22 -0.38 -4.30 -13.45
N VAL A 23 -0.25 -3.20 -12.69
CA VAL A 23 -0.83 -3.08 -11.34
C VAL A 23 -2.34 -3.29 -11.40
N GLY A 24 -3.03 -2.55 -12.27
CA GLY A 24 -4.47 -2.68 -12.43
C GLY A 24 -4.89 -4.03 -13.00
N SER A 25 -4.14 -4.61 -13.95
CA SER A 25 -4.39 -5.97 -14.42
C SER A 25 -4.30 -6.99 -13.29
N CYS A 26 -3.32 -6.87 -12.40
CA CYS A 26 -3.16 -7.77 -11.26
C CYS A 26 -4.35 -7.63 -10.29
N LEU A 27 -4.64 -6.39 -9.86
CA LEU A 27 -5.74 -6.09 -8.95
C LEU A 27 -7.10 -6.57 -9.48
N ASN A 28 -7.39 -6.28 -10.75
CA ASN A 28 -8.71 -6.53 -11.33
C ASN A 28 -8.92 -7.99 -11.72
N LYS A 29 -7.86 -8.74 -12.06
CA LYS A 29 -7.97 -10.17 -12.41
C LYS A 29 -7.91 -11.08 -11.20
N HIS A 30 -7.14 -10.72 -10.17
CA HIS A 30 -6.83 -11.64 -9.08
C HIS A 30 -7.36 -11.18 -7.71
N GLY A 31 -7.67 -9.90 -7.53
CA GLY A 31 -8.08 -9.35 -6.23
C GLY A 31 -9.59 -9.39 -5.93
N ASN A 32 -10.45 -9.57 -6.94
CA ASN A 32 -11.92 -9.68 -6.79
C ASN A 32 -12.57 -8.55 -5.96
N LEU A 33 -12.02 -7.34 -6.08
CA LEU A 33 -12.29 -6.22 -5.18
C LEU A 33 -13.76 -5.80 -5.17
N GLU A 34 -14.44 -5.79 -6.32
CA GLU A 34 -15.87 -5.49 -6.42
C GLU A 34 -16.74 -6.46 -5.63
N ALA A 35 -16.51 -7.76 -5.78
CA ALA A 35 -17.34 -8.77 -5.12
C ALA A 35 -17.15 -8.71 -3.61
N ILE A 36 -15.92 -8.50 -3.15
CA ILE A 36 -15.59 -8.38 -1.73
C ILE A 36 -16.14 -7.07 -1.15
N CYS A 37 -16.19 -5.99 -1.93
CA CYS A 37 -16.79 -4.73 -1.51
C CYS A 37 -18.33 -4.75 -1.50
N ALA A 38 -18.97 -5.64 -2.29
CA ALA A 38 -20.43 -5.64 -2.48
C ALA A 38 -21.25 -5.66 -1.17
N PRO A 39 -20.88 -6.45 -0.13
CA PRO A 39 -21.60 -6.46 1.16
C PRO A 39 -21.55 -5.13 1.93
N LEU A 40 -20.54 -4.30 1.69
CA LEU A 40 -20.41 -2.97 2.33
C LEU A 40 -21.28 -1.90 1.66
N GLY A 41 -21.98 -2.24 0.58
CA GLY A 41 -22.77 -1.30 -0.20
C GLY A 41 -21.94 -0.36 -1.07
N LYS A 42 -22.62 0.59 -1.73
CA LYS A 42 -22.01 1.43 -2.78
C LYS A 42 -20.98 2.46 -2.27
N GLY A 43 -20.91 2.74 -0.97
CA GLY A 43 -19.92 3.67 -0.40
C GLY A 43 -20.11 5.14 -0.81
N GLY A 44 -21.26 5.53 -1.37
CA GLY A 44 -21.56 6.89 -1.81
C GLY A 44 -21.44 7.08 -3.33
N GLU A 45 -20.87 8.21 -3.75
CA GLU A 45 -20.71 8.60 -5.17
C GLU A 45 -19.67 7.72 -5.89
N VAL A 46 -18.55 7.44 -5.22
CA VAL A 46 -17.47 6.56 -5.71
C VAL A 46 -17.52 5.25 -4.94
N SER A 47 -17.33 4.13 -5.63
CA SER A 47 -17.38 2.81 -4.98
C SER A 47 -16.22 2.63 -3.97
N ASN A 48 -16.40 1.75 -2.97
CA ASN A 48 -15.28 1.35 -2.10
C ASN A 48 -14.12 0.73 -2.90
N ALA A 49 -14.42 0.00 -3.98
CA ALA A 49 -13.41 -0.57 -4.85
C ALA A 49 -12.58 0.51 -5.58
N ASP A 50 -13.24 1.51 -6.14
CA ASP A 50 -12.56 2.62 -6.84
C ASP A 50 -11.75 3.49 -5.85
N LEU A 51 -12.28 3.70 -4.64
CA LEU A 51 -11.55 4.36 -3.55
C LEU A 51 -10.23 3.61 -3.26
N ILE A 52 -10.30 2.29 -3.06
CA ILE A 52 -9.11 1.47 -2.76
C ILE A 52 -8.15 1.43 -3.95
N ARG A 53 -8.64 1.20 -5.18
CA ARG A 53 -7.81 1.20 -6.40
C ARG A 53 -7.05 2.50 -6.57
N SER A 54 -7.73 3.63 -6.38
CA SER A 54 -7.11 4.94 -6.53
C SER A 54 -5.94 5.12 -5.55
N TYR A 55 -6.11 4.66 -4.30
CA TYR A 55 -5.05 4.73 -3.31
C TYR A 55 -3.91 3.73 -3.57
N VAL A 56 -4.22 2.50 -3.98
CA VAL A 56 -3.20 1.52 -4.39
C VAL A 56 -2.39 2.04 -5.58
N GLY A 57 -3.02 2.73 -6.54
CA GLY A 57 -2.35 3.36 -7.66
C GLY A 57 -1.37 4.47 -7.25
N LEU A 58 -1.67 5.21 -6.18
CA LEU A 58 -0.73 6.17 -5.59
C LEU A 58 0.44 5.46 -4.90
N LEU A 59 0.15 4.43 -4.11
CA LEU A 59 1.17 3.64 -3.42
C LEU A 59 2.14 2.96 -4.40
N ALA A 60 1.63 2.46 -5.53
CA ALA A 60 2.45 1.90 -6.61
C ALA A 60 3.40 2.92 -7.25
N GLN A 61 3.14 4.22 -7.10
CA GLN A 61 4.03 5.32 -7.51
C GLN A 61 4.92 5.82 -6.36
N GLY A 62 4.89 5.18 -5.19
CA GLY A 62 5.59 5.63 -4.00
C GLY A 62 4.98 6.86 -3.32
N LYS A 63 3.72 7.19 -3.61
CA LYS A 63 3.01 8.34 -3.05
C LYS A 63 2.04 7.87 -1.96
N SER A 64 2.34 8.20 -0.71
CA SER A 64 1.49 7.86 0.44
C SER A 64 0.62 9.02 0.93
N ASP A 65 0.93 10.25 0.52
CA ASP A 65 0.16 11.45 0.87
C ASP A 65 -1.17 11.48 0.10
N TYR A 66 -2.27 11.81 0.79
CA TYR A 66 -3.58 11.98 0.18
C TYR A 66 -3.63 13.11 -0.84
N GLU A 67 -2.85 14.18 -0.68
CA GLU A 67 -2.78 15.29 -1.65
C GLU A 67 -2.28 14.85 -3.02
N ALA A 68 -1.53 13.75 -3.08
CA ALA A 68 -1.03 13.20 -4.34
C ALA A 68 -2.15 12.82 -5.31
N ILE A 69 -3.37 12.55 -4.82
CA ILE A 69 -4.51 12.17 -5.64
C ILE A 69 -4.95 13.29 -6.59
N GLU A 70 -4.77 14.56 -6.21
CA GLU A 70 -5.20 15.70 -7.03
C GLU A 70 -4.43 15.74 -8.36
N ASN A 71 -3.18 15.27 -8.39
CA ASN A 71 -2.38 15.20 -9.60
C ASN A 71 -2.92 14.20 -10.64
N VAL A 72 -3.69 13.21 -10.21
CA VAL A 72 -4.21 12.12 -11.07
C VAL A 72 -5.74 12.14 -11.16
N ARG A 73 -6.38 13.19 -10.64
CA ARG A 73 -7.84 13.26 -10.50
C ARG A 73 -8.57 13.22 -11.84
N ASN A 74 -7.98 13.84 -12.87
CA ASN A 74 -8.48 13.86 -14.24
C ASN A 74 -7.54 13.13 -15.20
N ASP A 75 -6.65 12.27 -14.69
CA ASP A 75 -5.73 11.49 -15.51
C ASP A 75 -6.45 10.24 -16.05
N GLU A 76 -6.82 10.30 -17.32
CA GLU A 76 -7.53 9.22 -18.01
C GLU A 76 -6.71 7.92 -18.05
N ILE A 77 -5.38 8.01 -18.19
CA ILE A 77 -4.51 6.83 -18.20
C ILE A 77 -4.49 6.19 -16.83
N PHE A 78 -4.43 6.98 -15.75
CA PHE A 78 -4.49 6.46 -14.39
C PHE A 78 -5.82 5.74 -14.13
N GLN A 79 -6.94 6.36 -14.52
CA GLN A 79 -8.27 5.77 -14.38
C GLN A 79 -8.43 4.49 -15.19
N LEU A 80 -8.04 4.52 -16.47
CA LEU A 80 -8.09 3.37 -17.37
C LEU A 80 -7.22 2.24 -16.85
N SER A 81 -5.99 2.54 -16.42
CA SER A 81 -5.03 1.54 -15.96
C SER A 81 -5.56 0.72 -14.80
N LEU A 82 -6.28 1.37 -13.88
CA LEU A 82 -6.80 0.75 -12.67
C LEU A 82 -8.26 0.29 -12.82
N GLY A 83 -8.95 0.66 -13.90
CA GLY A 83 -10.39 0.39 -14.07
C GLY A 83 -11.28 1.22 -13.15
N ILE A 84 -10.86 2.45 -12.83
CA ILE A 84 -11.57 3.38 -11.94
C ILE A 84 -12.49 4.27 -12.77
N LYS A 85 -13.72 4.48 -12.31
CA LYS A 85 -14.67 5.37 -13.01
C LYS A 85 -14.48 6.83 -12.64
N GLN A 86 -14.19 7.10 -11.36
CA GLN A 86 -14.07 8.44 -10.83
C GLN A 86 -13.08 8.46 -9.67
N VAL A 87 -12.21 9.47 -9.67
CA VAL A 87 -11.24 9.71 -8.60
C VAL A 87 -11.78 10.81 -7.68
N LEU A 88 -11.76 10.55 -6.36
CA LEU A 88 -12.18 11.53 -5.36
C LEU A 88 -11.12 12.61 -5.15
N SER A 89 -11.54 13.75 -4.60
CA SER A 89 -10.60 14.74 -4.06
C SER A 89 -9.86 14.19 -2.84
N SER A 90 -8.69 14.75 -2.55
CA SER A 90 -7.87 14.43 -1.36
C SER A 90 -8.72 14.47 -0.09
N SER A 91 -9.50 15.55 0.10
CA SER A 91 -10.36 15.75 1.25
C SER A 91 -11.41 14.64 1.43
N ARG A 92 -12.11 14.26 0.36
CA ARG A 92 -13.17 13.23 0.39
C ARG A 92 -12.58 11.84 0.54
N GLN A 93 -11.44 11.56 -0.09
CA GLN A 93 -10.73 10.30 0.08
C GLN A 93 -10.29 10.12 1.55
N ARG A 94 -9.67 11.16 2.13
CA ARG A 94 -9.24 11.16 3.54
C ARG A 94 -10.43 10.93 4.48
N GLN A 95 -11.50 11.70 4.32
CA GLN A 95 -12.71 11.54 5.15
C GLN A 95 -13.22 10.10 5.13
N ARG A 96 -13.31 9.48 3.96
CA ARG A 96 -13.84 8.11 3.84
C ARG A 96 -12.93 7.06 4.48
N PHE A 97 -11.61 7.26 4.39
CA PHE A 97 -10.68 6.40 5.10
C PHE A 97 -10.74 6.64 6.61
N ASP A 98 -10.83 7.87 7.09
CA ASP A 98 -10.97 8.16 8.52
C ASP A 98 -12.24 7.51 9.10
N GLU A 99 -13.34 7.50 8.35
CA GLU A 99 -14.60 6.88 8.76
C GLU A 99 -14.57 5.34 8.73
N ASN A 100 -13.89 4.73 7.75
CA ASN A 100 -14.09 3.30 7.44
C ASN A 100 -12.81 2.47 7.31
N ALA A 101 -11.61 3.02 7.54
CA ALA A 101 -10.35 2.35 7.25
C ALA A 101 -10.25 0.96 7.88
N ARG A 102 -10.64 0.81 9.14
CA ARG A 102 -10.61 -0.48 9.83
C ARG A 102 -11.47 -1.52 9.14
N THR A 103 -12.73 -1.17 8.85
CA THR A 103 -13.68 -2.03 8.12
C THR A 103 -13.16 -2.38 6.74
N LEU A 104 -12.59 -1.42 6.01
CA LEU A 104 -12.03 -1.65 4.67
C LEU A 104 -10.81 -2.58 4.73
N ILE A 105 -9.94 -2.43 5.72
CA ILE A 105 -8.75 -3.28 5.88
C ILE A 105 -9.16 -4.72 6.22
N GLU A 106 -10.02 -4.88 7.23
CA GLU A 106 -10.42 -6.19 7.76
C GLU A 106 -11.30 -6.94 6.77
N ASN A 107 -12.29 -6.27 6.17
CA ASN A 107 -13.32 -6.92 5.35
C ASN A 107 -13.07 -6.84 3.85
N VAL A 108 -12.13 -6.00 3.39
CA VAL A 108 -11.83 -5.86 1.95
C VAL A 108 -10.38 -6.15 1.63
N VAL A 109 -9.45 -5.32 2.09
CA VAL A 109 -8.04 -5.40 1.67
C VAL A 109 -7.42 -6.74 2.07
N THR A 110 -7.68 -7.21 3.29
CA THR A 110 -7.14 -8.49 3.76
C THR A 110 -7.69 -9.69 2.96
N PRO A 111 -9.01 -9.85 2.78
CA PRO A 111 -9.56 -10.88 1.88
C PRO A 111 -9.05 -10.77 0.45
N CYS A 112 -8.98 -9.57 -0.13
CA CYS A 112 -8.49 -9.35 -1.50
C CYS A 112 -7.03 -9.82 -1.65
N ASN A 113 -6.17 -9.50 -0.68
CA ASN A 113 -4.79 -9.97 -0.68
C ASN A 113 -4.72 -11.51 -0.62
N ILE A 114 -5.55 -12.14 0.21
CA ILE A 114 -5.61 -13.61 0.30
C ILE A 114 -6.09 -14.22 -1.02
N GLU A 115 -7.16 -13.68 -1.63
CA GLU A 115 -7.64 -14.15 -2.95
C GLU A 115 -6.58 -13.96 -4.03
N MET A 116 -5.90 -12.82 -4.03
CA MET A 116 -4.84 -12.55 -5.00
C MET A 116 -3.70 -13.55 -4.90
N LEU A 117 -3.23 -13.86 -3.68
CA LEU A 117 -2.19 -14.88 -3.47
C LEU A 117 -2.64 -16.28 -3.94
N LYS A 118 -3.90 -16.65 -3.68
CA LYS A 118 -4.48 -17.92 -4.13
C LYS A 118 -4.62 -17.99 -5.65
N ASN A 119 -5.15 -16.94 -6.26
CA ASN A 119 -5.41 -16.86 -7.70
C ASN A 119 -4.12 -16.79 -8.53
N LEU A 120 -3.03 -16.31 -7.93
CA LEU A 120 -1.69 -16.30 -8.53
C LEU A 120 -0.88 -17.58 -8.23
N ASP A 121 -1.45 -18.54 -7.48
CA ASP A 121 -0.77 -19.76 -7.04
C ASP A 121 0.61 -19.48 -6.41
N VAL A 122 0.66 -18.44 -5.56
CA VAL A 122 1.92 -18.00 -4.94
C VAL A 122 2.44 -19.10 -4.02
N GLN A 123 3.64 -19.58 -4.33
CA GLN A 123 4.29 -20.63 -3.57
C GLN A 123 4.79 -20.10 -2.22
N ILE A 124 4.06 -20.41 -1.16
CA ILE A 124 4.46 -20.10 0.21
C ILE A 124 5.29 -21.28 0.74
N THR A 125 6.61 -21.11 0.77
CA THR A 125 7.53 -22.16 1.22
C THR A 125 7.87 -21.98 2.70
N PRO A 126 7.48 -22.91 3.59
CA PRO A 126 7.87 -22.87 4.98
C PRO A 126 9.33 -23.28 5.17
N LEU A 127 9.95 -22.80 6.23
CA LEU A 127 11.22 -23.31 6.75
C LEU A 127 11.02 -24.74 7.30
N TYR A 128 12.12 -25.45 7.56
CA TYR A 128 12.09 -26.79 8.17
C TYR A 128 11.38 -26.83 9.53
N THR A 129 11.17 -25.68 10.17
CA THR A 129 10.43 -25.53 11.44
C THR A 129 8.92 -25.34 11.25
N GLY A 130 8.42 -25.32 10.01
CA GLY A 130 7.01 -25.08 9.68
C GLY A 130 6.59 -23.60 9.64
N HIS A 131 7.50 -22.66 9.92
CA HIS A 131 7.23 -21.22 9.88
C HIS A 131 7.53 -20.62 8.51
N VAL A 132 6.79 -19.58 8.11
CA VAL A 132 7.05 -18.81 6.88
C VAL A 132 7.95 -17.63 7.23
N GLN A 133 9.03 -17.44 6.46
CA GLN A 133 9.90 -16.28 6.64
C GLN A 133 9.17 -15.01 6.22
N ILE A 134 9.05 -14.06 7.14
CA ILE A 134 8.58 -12.71 6.85
C ILE A 134 9.80 -11.82 6.73
N ASP A 135 10.06 -11.32 5.53
CA ASP A 135 11.03 -10.25 5.36
C ASP A 135 10.36 -8.91 5.69
N ALA A 136 10.98 -8.15 6.56
CA ALA A 136 10.53 -6.82 6.92
C ALA A 136 11.76 -5.95 7.13
N ASP A 137 12.03 -5.05 6.21
CA ASP A 137 13.16 -4.14 6.42
C ASP A 137 12.76 -3.08 7.46
N ALA A 138 13.61 -2.92 8.46
CA ALA A 138 13.46 -1.86 9.42
C ALA A 138 14.46 -0.76 9.09
N SER A 139 13.93 0.41 8.71
CA SER A 139 14.73 1.62 8.62
C SER A 139 14.86 2.27 10.00
N PRO A 140 16.07 2.29 10.60
CA PRO A 140 16.25 2.96 11.87
C PRO A 140 16.10 4.48 11.70
N PHE A 141 15.32 5.12 12.56
CA PHE A 141 15.18 6.57 12.60
C PHE A 141 16.15 7.15 13.63
N ASN A 142 17.06 8.04 13.21
CA ASN A 142 18.06 8.62 14.09
C ASN A 142 17.41 9.38 15.25
N ASN A 143 17.73 8.96 16.48
CA ASN A 143 17.29 9.54 17.73
C ASN A 143 18.48 9.71 18.71
N SER A 144 19.69 9.90 18.16
CA SER A 144 20.91 10.14 18.93
C SER A 144 20.75 11.37 19.83
N GLY A 145 21.18 11.24 21.09
CA GLY A 145 21.05 12.32 22.09
C GLY A 145 19.64 12.49 22.67
N THR A 146 18.67 11.64 22.32
CA THR A 146 17.36 11.63 22.96
C THR A 146 17.28 10.59 24.07
N LYS A 147 16.36 10.78 25.03
CA LYS A 147 16.01 9.79 26.07
C LYS A 147 14.71 9.05 25.73
N LYS A 148 14.37 8.93 24.45
CA LYS A 148 13.16 8.22 24.03
C LYS A 148 13.33 6.72 24.29
N GLU A 149 12.24 6.08 24.69
CA GLU A 149 12.23 4.64 24.90
C GLU A 149 12.48 3.89 23.58
N HIS A 150 13.05 2.69 23.67
CA HIS A 150 13.30 1.79 22.53
C HIS A 150 14.23 2.36 21.43
N VAL A 151 15.11 3.28 21.80
CA VAL A 151 16.25 3.71 20.98
C VAL A 151 17.45 2.83 21.32
N GLY A 152 18.14 2.32 20.30
CA GLY A 152 19.35 1.51 20.49
C GLY A 152 20.32 1.66 19.31
N TRP A 153 21.53 1.13 19.46
CA TRP A 153 22.54 1.18 18.41
C TRP A 153 22.10 0.39 17.17
N THR A 154 22.30 0.94 15.98
CA THR A 154 21.77 0.37 14.72
C THR A 154 22.86 0.08 13.71
N TYR A 155 22.53 -0.75 12.70
CA TYR A 155 23.44 -1.07 11.59
C TYR A 155 23.82 0.15 10.73
N LYS A 156 23.09 1.27 10.87
CA LYS A 156 23.42 2.55 10.23
C LYS A 156 24.36 3.42 11.08
N ASN A 157 24.97 2.87 12.14
CA ASN A 157 25.96 3.51 13.01
C ASN A 157 25.44 4.76 13.74
N PHE A 158 24.20 4.72 14.23
CA PHE A 158 23.65 5.73 15.14
C PHE A 158 22.63 5.10 16.10
N ASP A 159 22.32 5.81 17.18
CA ASP A 159 21.23 5.47 18.10
C ASP A 159 19.88 5.74 17.43
N GLY A 160 19.19 4.67 17.06
CA GLY A 160 17.98 4.73 16.25
C GLY A 160 16.79 4.05 16.92
N TYR A 161 15.61 4.58 16.67
CA TYR A 161 14.37 3.87 16.96
C TYR A 161 14.07 2.90 15.82
N ASN A 162 13.76 1.65 16.19
CA ASN A 162 13.33 0.62 15.25
C ASN A 162 12.12 -0.10 15.84
N GLN A 163 11.00 -0.11 15.10
CA GLN A 163 9.75 -0.73 15.54
C GLN A 163 9.88 -2.24 15.80
N LYS A 164 10.83 -2.94 15.14
CA LYS A 164 11.11 -4.37 15.38
C LYS A 164 11.72 -4.65 16.76
N LEU A 165 12.45 -3.69 17.34
CA LEU A 165 13.01 -3.85 18.69
C LEU A 165 11.92 -3.91 19.76
N LYS A 166 10.71 -3.43 19.46
CA LYS A 166 9.58 -3.46 20.39
C LYS A 166 9.11 -4.90 20.65
N THR A 167 8.97 -5.69 19.57
CA THR A 167 8.48 -7.07 19.64
C THR A 167 9.50 -8.01 20.31
N GLU A 168 10.79 -7.89 19.99
CA GLU A 168 11.82 -8.76 20.57
C GLU A 168 12.05 -8.48 22.07
N ILE A 169 12.01 -7.21 22.50
CA ILE A 169 12.24 -6.86 23.91
C ILE A 169 11.05 -7.26 24.79
N GLU A 170 9.81 -7.14 24.29
CA GLU A 170 8.62 -7.60 25.00
C GLU A 170 8.58 -9.13 25.11
N ASP A 171 8.87 -9.86 24.03
CA ASP A 171 8.93 -11.33 24.04
C ASP A 171 10.03 -11.87 24.98
N THR A 172 11.19 -11.21 25.00
CA THR A 172 12.30 -11.61 25.87
C THR A 172 11.97 -11.35 27.36
N ARG A 173 11.26 -10.26 27.66
CA ARG A 173 10.80 -9.95 29.03
C ARG A 173 9.65 -10.86 29.48
N GLN A 174 8.81 -11.34 28.58
CA GLN A 174 7.76 -12.32 28.88
C GLN A 174 8.37 -13.69 29.23
N LYS A 175 9.36 -14.15 28.44
CA LYS A 175 10.05 -15.43 28.65
C LYS A 175 10.87 -15.46 29.96
N LEU A 176 11.41 -14.34 30.41
CA LEU A 176 12.14 -14.23 31.68
C LEU A 176 11.23 -14.12 32.91
N LYS A 177 9.91 -13.97 32.74
CA LYS A 177 8.92 -13.88 33.84
C LYS A 177 8.14 -15.17 34.08
N THR A 178 8.40 -16.22 33.30
CA THR A 178 7.76 -17.53 33.52
C THR A 178 8.75 -18.39 34.31
N PRO A 179 8.46 -18.74 35.58
CA PRO A 179 9.30 -19.70 36.30
C PRO A 179 9.16 -21.07 35.61
N ILE A 180 10.28 -21.78 35.48
CA ILE A 180 10.31 -23.21 35.17
C ILE A 180 9.67 -23.98 36.33
#